data_AF-A0A9D7QQ86-F1
#
_entry.id   AF-A0A9D7QQ86-F1
#
_cell.length_a   1.000
_cell.length_b   1.000
_cell.length_c   1.000
_cell.angle_alpha   90.00
_cell.angle_beta   90.00
_cell.angle_gamma   90.00
#
_symmetry.space_group_name_H-M   'P 1'
#
loop_
_entity.id
_entity.type
_entity.pdbx_description
1 polymer ?
#
loop_
_entity_poly.entity_id
_entity_poly.type
_entity_poly.pdbx_seq_one_letter_code
_entity_poly.pdbx_strand_id
1 'polypeptide(L)'
;MAKPLNDRIAAAMANSRARLTDIEDLIGEARAEIESLSAAAAKAVSDSLDFTLCEEDREAAAARAERHGRSAKALNAAVDRLSEILDERRNREAAKAAEEHKAAILAERDRLAEALRTEWPAIERRMVELLTQIEANDAAMVGARMSDASAEAVARGLPGNFFQHGQLKRLTGIKLPSFSDGMRSAWPVANIHQVIAASYGEIRREGVDREDRAQAAERASWRPYRIQPTNRVPFWTQLSAKASPDQVRPDLIDIYNETGTEPPPRELYLKAEVAEAIERSGFMVEPLDKIERAA
;
A
#
# COMPACT_ATOMS: atom_id res chain seq x y z
N MET A 1 57.40 10.18 -32.70
CA MET A 1 57.49 9.06 -31.75
C MET A 1 56.28 9.12 -30.83
N ALA A 2 55.65 7.98 -30.51
CA ALA A 2 54.56 7.95 -29.55
C ALA A 2 55.08 8.41 -28.16
N LYS A 3 54.24 9.13 -27.41
CA LYS A 3 54.60 9.54 -26.05
C LYS A 3 54.76 8.29 -25.16
N PRO A 4 55.70 8.31 -24.20
CA PRO A 4 55.82 7.24 -23.20
C PRO A 4 54.47 6.96 -22.51
N LEU A 5 54.23 5.68 -22.18
CA LEU A 5 52.99 5.25 -21.54
C LEU A 5 52.70 6.03 -20.25
N ASN A 6 53.72 6.26 -19.42
CA ASN A 6 53.59 7.05 -18.19
C ASN A 6 53.12 8.49 -18.45
N ASP A 7 53.60 9.13 -19.52
CA ASP A 7 53.17 10.49 -19.87
C ASP A 7 51.73 10.51 -20.37
N ARG A 8 51.31 9.45 -21.09
CA ARG A 8 49.93 9.28 -21.55
C ARG A 8 48.98 9.05 -20.37
N ILE A 9 49.36 8.19 -19.43
CA ILE A 9 48.60 7.92 -18.20
C ILE A 9 48.49 9.19 -17.34
N ALA A 10 49.60 9.91 -17.13
CA ALA A 10 49.58 11.17 -16.39
C ALA A 10 48.70 12.23 -17.08
N ALA A 11 48.78 12.34 -18.41
CA ALA A 11 47.92 13.24 -19.18
C ALA A 11 46.43 12.87 -19.08
N ALA A 12 46.10 11.57 -19.11
CA ALA A 12 44.72 11.10 -18.97
C ALA A 12 44.15 11.38 -17.58
N MET A 13 44.95 11.21 -16.52
CA MET A 13 44.56 11.56 -15.15
C MET A 13 44.33 13.06 -14.97
N ALA A 14 45.18 13.91 -15.55
CA ALA A 14 45.06 15.36 -15.46
C ALA A 14 43.92 15.92 -16.34
N ASN A 15 43.59 15.25 -17.44
CA ASN A 15 42.60 15.71 -18.39
C ASN A 15 41.18 15.21 -18.05
N SER A 16 40.37 16.10 -17.49
CA SER A 16 38.95 15.86 -17.22
C SER A 16 38.11 15.57 -18.47
N ARG A 17 38.63 15.84 -19.68
CA ARG A 17 37.95 15.62 -20.98
C ARG A 17 38.46 14.41 -21.76
N ALA A 18 39.34 13.58 -21.20
CA ALA A 18 39.71 12.31 -21.85
C ALA A 18 38.46 11.45 -22.12
N ARG A 19 38.38 10.75 -23.25
CA ARG A 19 37.21 9.91 -23.54
C ARG A 19 37.24 8.65 -22.66
N LEU A 20 36.07 8.09 -22.35
CA LEU A 20 35.95 6.83 -21.61
C LEU A 20 36.75 5.70 -22.29
N THR A 21 36.61 5.59 -23.62
CA THR A 21 37.35 4.62 -24.45
C THR A 21 38.86 4.78 -24.32
N ASP A 22 39.36 6.03 -24.30
CA ASP A 22 40.80 6.29 -24.21
C ASP A 22 41.36 5.87 -22.83
N ILE A 23 40.56 5.98 -21.76
CA ILE A 23 40.93 5.54 -20.42
C ILE A 23 40.92 4.01 -20.33
N GLU A 24 39.92 3.35 -20.94
CA GLU A 24 39.84 1.88 -21.03
C GLU A 24 41.04 1.29 -21.78
N ASP A 25 41.38 1.88 -22.93
CA ASP A 25 42.55 1.48 -23.73
C ASP A 25 43.85 1.65 -22.93
N LEU A 26 44.01 2.77 -22.22
CA LEU A 26 45.19 3.01 -21.38
C LEU A 26 45.30 2.02 -20.20
N ILE A 27 44.19 1.62 -19.60
CA ILE A 27 44.17 0.56 -18.57
C ILE A 27 44.61 -0.77 -19.19
N GLY A 28 44.12 -1.09 -20.38
CA GLY A 28 44.52 -2.30 -21.12
C GLY A 28 46.01 -2.33 -21.43
N GLU A 29 46.55 -1.24 -21.99
CA GLU A 29 47.98 -1.09 -22.27
C GLU A 29 48.82 -1.17 -21.00
N ALA A 30 48.41 -0.51 -19.92
CA ALA A 30 49.13 -0.53 -18.65
C ALA A 30 49.18 -1.94 -18.03
N ARG A 31 48.08 -2.70 -18.11
CA ARG A 31 48.05 -4.10 -17.64
C ARG A 31 48.97 -5.01 -18.44
N ALA A 32 49.01 -4.85 -19.76
CA ALA A 32 49.94 -5.59 -20.61
C ALA A 32 51.41 -5.26 -20.28
N GLU A 33 51.71 -3.98 -20.02
CA GLU A 33 53.05 -3.56 -19.60
C GLU A 33 53.42 -4.07 -18.21
N ILE A 34 52.47 -4.11 -17.26
CA ILE A 34 52.67 -4.72 -15.94
C ILE A 34 53.03 -6.20 -16.08
N GLU A 35 52.29 -6.95 -16.90
CA GLU A 35 52.58 -8.37 -17.14
C GLU A 35 53.98 -8.59 -17.74
N SER A 36 54.34 -7.78 -18.74
CA SER A 36 55.67 -7.77 -19.35
C SER A 36 56.78 -7.47 -18.32
N LEU A 37 56.61 -6.44 -17.50
CA LEU A 37 57.57 -6.06 -16.46
C LEU A 37 57.67 -7.12 -15.35
N SER A 38 56.55 -7.74 -14.96
CA SER A 38 56.54 -8.83 -13.99
C SER A 38 57.26 -10.08 -14.52
N ALA A 39 57.07 -10.43 -15.79
CA ALA A 39 57.81 -11.53 -16.43
C ALA A 39 59.32 -11.22 -16.51
N ALA A 40 59.68 -9.98 -16.88
CA ALA A 40 61.07 -9.53 -16.91
C ALA A 40 61.72 -9.53 -15.51
N ALA A 41 60.98 -9.10 -14.48
CA ALA A 41 61.42 -9.15 -13.09
C ALA A 41 61.66 -10.60 -12.64
N ALA A 42 60.72 -11.52 -12.91
CA ALA A 42 60.86 -12.93 -12.56
C ALA A 42 62.08 -13.59 -13.22
N LYS A 43 62.33 -13.28 -14.49
CA LYS A 43 63.53 -13.74 -15.20
C LYS A 43 64.80 -13.18 -14.55
N ALA A 44 64.85 -11.88 -14.27
CA ALA A 44 66.00 -11.25 -13.64
C ALA A 44 66.26 -11.78 -12.22
N VAL A 45 65.23 -12.16 -11.47
CA VAL A 45 65.38 -12.88 -10.19
C VAL A 45 66.02 -14.25 -10.43
N SER A 46 65.57 -15.01 -11.43
CA SER A 46 66.17 -16.30 -11.79
C SER A 46 67.66 -16.16 -12.14
N ASP A 47 68.01 -15.18 -12.97
CA ASP A 47 69.40 -14.91 -13.36
C ASP A 47 70.26 -14.51 -12.14
N SER A 48 69.71 -13.76 -11.18
CA SER A 48 70.45 -13.38 -9.96
C SER A 48 70.82 -14.56 -9.06
N LEU A 49 70.13 -15.68 -9.20
CA LEU A 49 70.34 -16.91 -8.44
C LEU A 49 71.18 -17.96 -9.19
N ASP A 50 71.59 -17.67 -10.43
CA ASP A 50 72.35 -18.59 -11.27
C ASP A 50 73.85 -18.54 -10.94
N PHE A 51 74.35 -19.57 -10.27
CA PHE A 51 75.76 -19.70 -9.90
C PHE A 51 76.71 -19.92 -11.09
N THR A 52 76.19 -20.11 -12.31
CA THR A 52 77.02 -20.16 -13.52
C THR A 52 77.44 -18.77 -14.01
N LEU A 53 76.76 -17.71 -13.54
CA LEU A 53 77.10 -16.32 -13.82
C LEU A 53 78.14 -15.78 -12.83
N CYS A 54 78.87 -14.73 -13.25
CA CYS A 54 79.77 -14.04 -12.35
C CYS A 54 79.00 -13.21 -11.31
N GLU A 55 79.66 -12.82 -10.23
CA GLU A 55 79.05 -12.05 -9.14
C GLU A 55 78.48 -10.71 -9.63
N GLU A 56 79.22 -9.98 -10.48
CA GLU A 56 78.79 -8.71 -11.05
C GLU A 56 77.51 -8.85 -11.89
N ASP A 57 77.41 -9.91 -12.71
CA ASP A 57 76.22 -10.18 -13.52
C ASP A 57 74.99 -10.51 -12.66
N ARG A 58 75.18 -11.23 -11.56
CA ARG A 58 74.11 -11.55 -10.60
C ARG A 58 73.61 -10.31 -9.87
N GLU A 59 74.51 -9.43 -9.43
CA GLU A 59 74.14 -8.15 -8.82
C GLU A 59 73.39 -7.25 -9.80
N ALA A 60 73.87 -7.16 -11.05
CA ALA A 60 73.18 -6.41 -12.10
C ALA A 60 71.79 -6.98 -12.39
N ALA A 61 71.61 -8.31 -12.35
CA ALA A 61 70.31 -8.96 -12.48
C ALA A 61 69.37 -8.64 -11.31
N ALA A 62 69.87 -8.64 -10.07
CA ALA A 62 69.09 -8.24 -8.89
C ALA A 62 68.61 -6.78 -8.99
N ALA A 63 69.48 -5.86 -9.41
CA ALA A 63 69.10 -4.46 -9.62
C ALA A 63 68.04 -4.27 -10.73
N ARG A 64 68.13 -5.05 -11.82
CA ARG A 64 67.09 -5.07 -12.86
C ARG A 64 65.75 -5.59 -12.32
N ALA A 65 65.76 -6.69 -11.56
CA ALA A 65 64.56 -7.24 -10.95
C ALA A 65 63.84 -6.22 -10.06
N GLU A 66 64.59 -5.52 -9.20
CA GLU A 66 64.04 -4.50 -8.31
C GLU A 66 63.45 -3.32 -9.11
N ARG A 67 64.16 -2.86 -10.16
CA ARG A 67 63.67 -1.78 -11.03
C ARG A 67 62.37 -2.16 -11.72
N HIS A 68 62.31 -3.33 -12.35
CA HIS A 68 61.08 -3.82 -13.00
C HIS A 68 59.94 -3.99 -12.00
N GLY A 69 60.21 -4.52 -10.81
CA GLY A 69 59.24 -4.67 -9.73
C GLY A 69 58.67 -3.33 -9.25
N ARG A 70 59.52 -2.29 -9.10
CA ARG A 70 59.07 -0.93 -8.77
C ARG A 70 58.21 -0.32 -9.87
N SER A 71 58.61 -0.47 -11.14
CA SER A 71 57.83 0.02 -12.28
C SER A 71 56.46 -0.67 -12.40
N ALA A 72 56.39 -1.99 -12.21
CA ALA A 72 55.13 -2.72 -12.22
C ALA A 72 54.19 -2.27 -11.08
N LYS A 73 54.73 -2.07 -9.86
CA LYS A 73 53.94 -1.52 -8.73
C LYS A 73 53.41 -0.11 -9.00
N ALA A 74 54.22 0.76 -9.60
CA ALA A 74 53.81 2.11 -9.95
C ALA A 74 52.69 2.11 -11.01
N LEU A 75 52.79 1.25 -12.03
CA LEU A 75 51.75 1.09 -13.04
C LEU A 75 50.46 0.49 -12.46
N ASN A 76 50.55 -0.46 -11.53
CA ASN A 76 49.37 -1.00 -10.84
C ASN A 76 48.61 0.11 -10.10
N ALA A 77 49.30 0.94 -9.31
CA ALA A 77 48.68 2.07 -8.63
C ALA A 77 48.04 3.07 -9.62
N ALA A 78 48.66 3.26 -10.80
CA ALA A 78 48.10 4.10 -11.84
C ALA A 78 46.85 3.48 -12.50
N VAL A 79 46.81 2.16 -12.68
CA VAL A 79 45.63 1.42 -13.17
C VAL A 79 44.47 1.53 -12.19
N ASP A 80 44.72 1.37 -10.89
CA ASP A 80 43.70 1.53 -9.86
C ASP A 80 43.09 2.93 -9.93
N ARG A 81 43.94 3.96 -10.02
CA ARG A 81 43.48 5.34 -10.12
C ARG A 81 42.71 5.64 -11.40
N LEU A 82 43.15 5.11 -12.55
CA LEU A 82 42.42 5.26 -13.82
C LEU A 82 41.06 4.54 -13.78
N SER A 83 40.98 3.40 -13.09
CA SER A 83 39.73 2.64 -12.94
C SER A 83 38.72 3.41 -12.10
N GLU A 84 39.14 4.03 -10.99
CA GLU A 84 38.29 4.93 -10.19
C GLU A 84 37.74 6.09 -11.03
N ILE A 85 38.60 6.74 -11.83
CA ILE A 85 38.20 7.85 -12.70
C ILE A 85 37.20 7.37 -13.77
N LEU A 86 37.41 6.18 -14.34
CA LEU A 86 36.52 5.59 -15.33
C LEU A 86 35.11 5.37 -14.74
N ASP A 87 35.05 4.75 -13.56
CA ASP A 87 33.79 4.44 -12.89
C ASP A 87 33.04 5.70 -12.46
N GLU A 88 33.74 6.69 -11.91
CA GLU A 88 33.15 7.98 -11.60
C GLU A 88 32.53 8.67 -12.82
N ARG A 89 33.20 8.58 -13.99
CA ARG A 89 32.70 9.19 -15.23
C ARG A 89 31.50 8.43 -15.78
N ARG A 90 31.55 7.10 -15.81
CA ARG A 90 30.42 6.26 -16.21
C ARG A 90 29.18 6.55 -15.36
N ASN A 91 29.36 6.66 -14.05
CA ASN A 91 28.27 6.97 -13.13
C ASN A 91 27.68 8.37 -13.39
N ARG A 92 28.53 9.37 -13.68
CA ARG A 92 28.06 10.72 -14.03
C ARG A 92 27.30 10.77 -15.35
N GLU A 93 27.78 10.07 -16.38
CA GLU A 93 27.08 9.99 -17.68
C GLU A 93 25.74 9.25 -17.55
N ALA A 94 25.71 8.13 -16.84
CA ALA A 94 24.49 7.39 -16.56
C ALA A 94 23.46 8.23 -15.78
N ALA A 95 23.90 8.95 -14.74
CA ALA A 95 23.04 9.85 -13.98
C ALA A 95 22.47 10.97 -14.84
N LYS A 96 23.30 11.58 -15.70
CA LYS A 96 22.85 12.62 -16.63
C LYS A 96 21.82 12.09 -17.62
N ALA A 97 22.08 10.93 -18.23
CA ALA A 97 21.14 10.29 -19.15
C ALA A 97 19.81 9.93 -18.47
N ALA A 98 19.86 9.46 -17.22
CA ALA A 98 18.66 9.18 -16.43
C ALA A 98 17.84 10.45 -16.14
N GLU A 99 18.48 11.56 -15.78
CA GLU A 99 17.79 12.84 -15.57
C GLU A 99 17.22 13.42 -16.87
N GLU A 100 17.93 13.31 -18.00
CA GLU A 100 17.41 13.71 -19.31
C GLU A 100 16.18 12.87 -19.71
N HIS A 101 16.22 11.55 -19.49
CA HIS A 101 15.10 10.66 -19.76
C HIS A 101 13.89 10.97 -18.87
N LYS A 102 14.12 11.20 -17.58
CA LYS A 102 13.08 11.60 -16.63
C LYS A 102 12.46 12.94 -17.03
N ALA A 103 13.27 13.92 -17.45
CA ALA A 103 12.76 15.21 -17.93
C ALA A 103 11.86 15.03 -19.17
N ALA A 104 12.24 14.16 -20.11
CA ALA A 104 11.41 13.86 -21.29
C ALA A 104 10.07 13.21 -20.91
N ILE A 105 10.06 12.26 -19.98
CA ILE A 105 8.82 11.64 -19.48
C ILE A 105 7.91 12.67 -18.82
N LEU A 106 8.47 13.56 -17.98
CA LEU A 106 7.68 14.60 -17.31
C LEU A 106 7.10 15.60 -18.32
N ALA A 107 7.86 16.00 -19.33
CA ALA A 107 7.38 16.86 -20.40
C ALA A 107 6.21 16.21 -21.18
N GLU A 108 6.32 14.93 -21.49
CA GLU A 108 5.25 14.19 -22.18
C GLU A 108 4.01 14.03 -21.29
N ARG A 109 4.19 13.73 -20.01
CA ARG A 109 3.09 13.70 -19.02
C ARG A 109 2.36 15.03 -18.98
N ASP A 110 3.10 16.14 -18.90
CA ASP A 110 2.52 17.48 -18.79
C ASP A 110 1.80 17.88 -20.08
N ARG A 111 2.34 17.49 -21.25
CA ARG A 111 1.67 17.64 -22.55
C ARG A 111 0.34 16.87 -22.59
N LEU A 112 0.33 15.60 -22.17
CA LEU A 112 -0.88 14.79 -22.11
C LEU A 112 -1.90 15.35 -21.10
N ALA A 113 -1.43 15.84 -19.96
CA ALA A 113 -2.28 16.47 -18.96
C ALA A 113 -2.95 17.75 -19.49
N GLU A 114 -2.23 18.56 -20.28
CA GLU A 114 -2.80 19.74 -20.95
C GLU A 114 -3.83 19.36 -22.02
N ALA A 115 -3.53 18.35 -22.84
CA ALA A 115 -4.46 17.84 -23.84
C ALA A 115 -5.75 17.32 -23.17
N LEU A 116 -5.63 16.57 -22.07
CA LEU A 116 -6.77 16.13 -21.28
C LEU A 116 -7.56 17.32 -20.72
N ARG A 117 -6.89 18.32 -20.12
CA ARG A 117 -7.58 19.51 -19.59
C ARG A 117 -8.33 20.30 -20.66
N THR A 118 -7.79 20.37 -21.88
CA THR A 118 -8.36 21.18 -22.96
C THR A 118 -9.43 20.44 -23.75
N GLU A 119 -9.16 19.19 -24.14
CA GLU A 119 -10.00 18.45 -25.09
C GLU A 119 -11.08 17.61 -24.39
N TRP A 120 -10.75 17.02 -23.24
CA TRP A 120 -11.65 16.07 -22.58
C TRP A 120 -13.01 16.67 -22.19
N PRO A 121 -13.13 17.90 -21.65
CA PRO A 121 -14.43 18.46 -21.27
C PRO A 121 -15.41 18.59 -22.45
N ALA A 122 -14.91 18.85 -23.65
CA ALA A 122 -15.73 18.91 -24.86
C ALA A 122 -16.18 17.50 -25.30
N ILE A 123 -15.26 16.54 -25.28
CA ILE A 123 -15.52 15.13 -25.61
C ILE A 123 -16.53 14.51 -24.63
N GLU A 124 -16.32 14.72 -23.33
CA GLU A 124 -17.21 14.28 -22.25
C GLU A 124 -18.63 14.80 -22.45
N ARG A 125 -18.79 16.11 -22.66
CA ARG A 125 -20.10 16.73 -22.91
C ARG A 125 -20.78 16.13 -24.13
N ARG A 126 -20.04 15.91 -25.22
CA ARG A 126 -20.58 15.32 -26.44
C ARG A 126 -21.03 13.88 -26.23
N MET A 127 -20.27 13.08 -25.48
CA MET A 127 -20.66 11.72 -25.15
C MET A 127 -21.93 11.70 -24.29
N VAL A 128 -21.98 12.51 -23.23
CA VAL A 128 -23.18 12.61 -22.37
C VAL A 128 -24.41 13.04 -23.17
N GLU A 129 -24.27 14.02 -24.07
CA GLU A 129 -25.35 14.48 -24.94
C GLU A 129 -25.88 13.34 -25.84
N LEU A 130 -25.00 12.61 -26.51
CA LEU A 130 -25.38 11.49 -27.37
C LEU A 130 -26.08 10.37 -26.59
N LEU A 131 -25.55 10.01 -25.42
CA LEU A 131 -26.13 8.96 -24.59
C LEU A 131 -27.51 9.37 -24.04
N THR A 132 -27.67 10.64 -23.65
CA THR A 132 -28.97 11.21 -23.24
C THR A 132 -29.99 11.14 -24.38
N GLN A 133 -29.58 11.47 -25.60
CA GLN A 133 -30.46 11.39 -26.78
C GLN A 133 -30.87 9.95 -27.11
N ILE A 134 -29.95 9.00 -26.97
CA ILE A 134 -30.25 7.57 -27.14
C ILE A 134 -31.29 7.12 -26.10
N GLU A 135 -31.08 7.42 -24.82
CA GLU A 135 -32.04 7.04 -23.76
C GLU A 135 -33.40 7.70 -23.96
N ALA A 136 -33.44 8.99 -24.34
CA ALA A 136 -34.68 9.69 -24.61
C ALA A 136 -35.43 9.11 -25.81
N ASN A 137 -34.72 8.74 -26.88
CA ASN A 137 -35.32 8.09 -28.05
C ASN A 137 -35.87 6.70 -27.70
N ASP A 138 -35.10 5.88 -26.99
CA ASP A 138 -35.55 4.58 -26.51
C ASP A 138 -36.83 4.69 -25.67
N ALA A 139 -36.85 5.64 -24.72
CA ALA A 139 -38.02 5.89 -23.89
C ALA A 139 -39.24 6.35 -24.71
N ALA A 140 -39.05 7.19 -25.72
CA ALA A 140 -40.10 7.63 -26.62
C ALA A 140 -40.65 6.47 -27.47
N MET A 141 -39.79 5.59 -27.99
CA MET A 141 -40.20 4.38 -28.74
C MET A 141 -41.02 3.44 -27.86
N VAL A 142 -40.59 3.22 -26.62
CA VAL A 142 -41.35 2.43 -25.63
C VAL A 142 -42.71 3.07 -25.35
N GLY A 143 -42.76 4.39 -25.14
CA GLY A 143 -44.01 5.14 -24.92
C GLY A 143 -44.97 5.06 -26.11
N ALA A 144 -44.45 5.06 -27.33
CA ALA A 144 -45.20 4.88 -28.56
C ALA A 144 -45.53 3.40 -28.88
N ARG A 145 -45.11 2.45 -28.03
CA ARG A 145 -45.25 1.00 -28.21
C ARG A 145 -44.65 0.50 -29.54
N MET A 146 -43.59 1.15 -30.00
CA MET A 146 -42.83 0.72 -31.17
C MET A 146 -41.93 -0.45 -30.79
N SER A 147 -41.86 -1.46 -31.66
CA SER A 147 -41.02 -2.66 -31.48
C SER A 147 -39.80 -2.69 -32.41
N ASP A 148 -39.59 -1.60 -33.15
CA ASP A 148 -38.44 -1.40 -34.03
C ASP A 148 -37.12 -1.38 -33.26
N ALA A 149 -36.01 -1.58 -33.99
CA ALA A 149 -34.67 -1.52 -33.41
C ALA A 149 -34.37 -0.10 -32.90
N SER A 150 -33.73 -0.01 -31.72
CA SER A 150 -33.31 1.29 -31.17
C SER A 150 -32.30 2.00 -32.05
N ALA A 151 -32.13 3.31 -31.86
CA ALA A 151 -31.15 4.11 -32.59
C ALA A 151 -29.72 3.50 -32.53
N GLU A 152 -29.31 3.01 -31.37
CA GLU A 152 -28.01 2.32 -31.23
C GLU A 152 -27.97 1.00 -32.01
N ALA A 153 -29.03 0.21 -31.98
CA ALA A 153 -29.09 -1.05 -32.73
C ALA A 153 -29.01 -0.79 -34.24
N VAL A 154 -29.74 0.19 -34.75
CA VAL A 154 -29.68 0.63 -36.15
C VAL A 154 -28.27 1.08 -36.53
N ALA A 155 -27.64 1.94 -35.73
CA ALA A 155 -26.29 2.45 -35.99
C ALA A 155 -25.23 1.33 -36.01
N ARG A 156 -25.45 0.25 -35.26
CA ARG A 156 -24.54 -0.91 -35.17
C ARG A 156 -24.91 -2.04 -36.13
N GLY A 157 -25.99 -1.91 -36.91
CA GLY A 157 -26.50 -2.99 -37.76
C GLY A 157 -26.97 -4.22 -36.97
N LEU A 158 -27.49 -4.01 -35.75
CA LEU A 158 -27.91 -5.07 -34.83
C LEU A 158 -29.44 -5.19 -34.75
N PRO A 159 -29.97 -6.38 -34.41
CA PRO A 159 -31.38 -6.52 -34.07
C PRO A 159 -31.72 -5.78 -32.77
N GLY A 160 -32.99 -5.38 -32.60
CA GLY A 160 -33.46 -4.58 -31.46
C GLY A 160 -33.27 -5.24 -30.09
N ASN A 161 -33.10 -6.56 -30.03
CA ASN A 161 -32.80 -7.30 -28.80
C ASN A 161 -31.31 -7.33 -28.44
N PHE A 162 -30.43 -6.70 -29.25
CA PHE A 162 -28.97 -6.71 -29.08
C PHE A 162 -28.38 -8.13 -28.95
N PHE A 163 -28.96 -9.10 -29.65
CA PHE A 163 -28.53 -10.50 -29.62
C PHE A 163 -28.11 -10.98 -31.01
N GLN A 164 -26.82 -11.30 -31.18
CA GLN A 164 -26.29 -11.87 -32.42
C GLN A 164 -25.59 -13.21 -32.17
N HIS A 165 -24.64 -13.23 -31.23
CA HIS A 165 -23.96 -14.45 -30.75
C HIS A 165 -23.89 -14.49 -29.21
N GLY A 166 -24.81 -13.78 -28.57
CA GLY A 166 -24.80 -13.44 -27.15
C GLY A 166 -25.35 -12.04 -26.93
N GLN A 167 -25.65 -11.70 -25.68
CA GLN A 167 -26.13 -10.38 -25.30
C GLN A 167 -25.00 -9.35 -25.43
N LEU A 168 -25.19 -8.35 -26.28
CA LEU A 168 -24.21 -7.27 -26.46
C LEU A 168 -24.44 -6.16 -25.43
N LYS A 169 -23.34 -5.57 -24.94
CA LYS A 169 -23.40 -4.38 -24.10
C LYS A 169 -23.88 -3.18 -24.90
N ARG A 170 -24.78 -2.41 -24.30
CA ARG A 170 -25.29 -1.15 -24.85
C ARG A 170 -24.37 0.00 -24.48
N LEU A 171 -24.29 1.01 -25.33
CA LEU A 171 -23.50 2.23 -25.07
C LEU A 171 -24.02 2.97 -23.83
N THR A 172 -25.32 2.95 -23.58
CA THR A 172 -25.92 3.55 -22.37
C THR A 172 -25.47 2.87 -21.07
N GLY A 173 -24.91 1.66 -21.15
CA GLY A 173 -24.37 0.92 -19.99
C GLY A 173 -22.92 1.28 -19.62
N ILE A 174 -22.26 2.22 -20.32
CA ILE A 174 -20.89 2.62 -19.95
C ILE A 174 -20.88 3.38 -18.62
N LYS A 175 -19.73 3.39 -17.94
CA LYS A 175 -19.48 4.31 -16.83
C LYS A 175 -18.41 5.30 -17.27
N LEU A 176 -18.82 6.53 -17.54
CA LEU A 176 -17.92 7.60 -17.94
C LEU A 176 -17.51 8.39 -16.70
N PRO A 177 -16.25 8.38 -16.27
CA PRO A 177 -15.79 9.24 -15.18
C PRO A 177 -15.92 10.71 -15.55
N SER A 178 -16.28 11.56 -14.59
CA SER A 178 -16.25 13.00 -14.77
C SER A 178 -14.82 13.50 -14.59
N PHE A 179 -14.35 14.30 -15.53
CA PHE A 179 -13.06 14.98 -15.43
C PHE A 179 -13.11 16.22 -14.53
N SER A 180 -14.28 16.84 -14.43
CA SER A 180 -14.49 18.02 -13.57
C SER A 180 -14.72 17.64 -12.10
N ASP A 181 -15.31 16.47 -11.84
CA ASP A 181 -15.61 15.97 -10.50
C ASP A 181 -15.06 14.55 -10.36
N GLY A 182 -13.81 14.45 -9.87
CA GLY A 182 -13.05 13.19 -9.81
C GLY A 182 -13.67 12.08 -8.95
N MET A 183 -14.74 12.37 -8.21
CA MET A 183 -15.49 11.37 -7.44
C MET A 183 -16.78 10.92 -8.12
N ARG A 184 -17.18 11.56 -9.24
CA ARG A 184 -18.45 11.30 -9.92
C ARG A 184 -18.26 10.72 -11.31
N SER A 185 -19.31 10.07 -11.78
CA SER A 185 -19.44 9.70 -13.18
C SER A 185 -20.17 10.81 -13.93
N ALA A 186 -19.65 11.21 -15.09
CA ALA A 186 -20.38 12.02 -16.07
C ALA A 186 -21.52 11.22 -16.71
N TRP A 187 -21.38 9.88 -16.83
CA TRP A 187 -22.42 8.98 -17.30
C TRP A 187 -22.46 7.65 -16.51
N PRO A 188 -23.64 7.10 -16.18
CA PRO A 188 -24.95 7.77 -16.27
C PRO A 188 -24.93 9.02 -15.39
N VAL A 189 -25.67 10.07 -15.79
CA VAL A 189 -25.81 11.27 -14.96
C VAL A 189 -26.50 10.81 -13.69
N ALA A 190 -25.72 10.54 -12.64
CA ALA A 190 -26.26 10.08 -11.37
C ALA A 190 -27.24 11.17 -10.94
N ASN A 191 -28.53 10.86 -10.98
CA ASN A 191 -29.53 11.76 -10.43
C ASN A 191 -29.24 11.80 -8.93
N ILE A 192 -28.56 12.87 -8.49
CA ILE A 192 -27.91 12.99 -7.17
C ILE A 192 -28.89 12.59 -6.05
N HIS A 193 -30.18 12.87 -6.25
CA HIS A 193 -31.26 12.52 -5.35
C HIS A 193 -31.48 11.01 -5.17
N GLN A 194 -31.30 10.19 -6.22
CA GLN A 194 -31.51 8.73 -6.13
C GLN A 194 -30.36 8.02 -5.43
N VAL A 195 -29.12 8.43 -5.68
CA VAL A 195 -27.93 7.80 -5.07
C VAL A 195 -27.85 8.14 -3.58
N ILE A 196 -28.13 9.39 -3.20
CA ILE A 196 -28.18 9.81 -1.80
C ILE A 196 -29.35 9.14 -1.06
N ALA A 197 -30.54 9.06 -1.66
CA ALA A 197 -31.67 8.39 -1.02
C ALA A 197 -31.42 6.90 -0.76
N ALA A 198 -30.74 6.21 -1.68
CA ALA A 198 -30.37 4.81 -1.51
C ALA A 198 -29.34 4.61 -0.38
N SER A 199 -28.27 5.43 -0.34
CA SER A 199 -27.21 5.29 0.67
C SER A 199 -27.70 5.62 2.09
N TYR A 200 -28.52 6.66 2.27
CA TYR A 200 -29.08 6.99 3.57
C TYR A 200 -30.12 5.96 4.04
N GLY A 201 -30.86 5.34 3.11
CA GLY A 201 -31.84 4.30 3.43
C GLY A 201 -31.21 2.98 3.90
N GLU A 202 -30.01 2.65 3.44
CA GLU A 202 -29.25 1.47 3.90
C GLU A 202 -28.56 1.71 5.24
N ILE A 203 -27.87 2.84 5.40
CA ILE A 203 -27.20 3.22 6.66
C ILE A 203 -28.22 3.30 7.81
N ARG A 204 -29.43 3.83 7.55
CA ARG A 204 -30.49 3.90 8.57
C ARG A 204 -31.04 2.53 8.95
N ARG A 205 -31.18 1.60 8.00
CA ARG A 205 -31.63 0.23 8.29
C ARG A 205 -30.58 -0.53 9.11
N GLU A 206 -29.31 -0.44 8.75
CA GLU A 206 -28.24 -1.05 9.53
C GLU A 206 -28.10 -0.47 10.95
N GLY A 207 -28.34 0.84 11.10
CA GLY A 207 -28.38 1.51 12.40
C GLY A 207 -29.50 0.97 13.30
N VAL A 208 -30.73 0.89 12.76
CA VAL A 208 -31.90 0.37 13.48
C VAL A 208 -31.69 -1.11 13.83
N ASP A 209 -31.23 -1.94 12.90
CA ASP A 209 -30.98 -3.37 13.16
C ASP A 209 -29.88 -3.60 14.20
N ARG A 210 -28.91 -2.69 14.32
CA ARG A 210 -27.86 -2.76 15.35
C ARG A 210 -28.41 -2.34 16.72
N GLU A 211 -29.20 -1.27 16.76
CA GLU A 211 -29.85 -0.81 18.00
C GLU A 211 -30.85 -1.83 18.53
N ASP A 212 -31.68 -2.42 17.67
CA ASP A 212 -32.66 -3.43 18.04
C ASP A 212 -31.98 -4.70 18.58
N ARG A 213 -30.89 -5.15 17.95
CA ARG A 213 -30.07 -6.27 18.45
C ARG A 213 -29.43 -5.95 19.79
N ALA A 214 -28.91 -4.73 19.98
CA ALA A 214 -28.32 -4.31 21.23
C ALA A 214 -29.37 -4.23 22.36
N GLN A 215 -30.56 -3.71 22.08
CA GLN A 215 -31.66 -3.65 23.04
C GLN A 215 -32.20 -5.04 23.39
N ALA A 216 -32.32 -5.94 22.41
CA ALA A 216 -32.73 -7.32 22.65
C ALA A 216 -31.71 -8.08 23.52
N ALA A 217 -30.42 -7.93 23.23
CA ALA A 217 -29.35 -8.51 24.03
C ALA A 217 -29.33 -7.95 25.46
N GLU A 218 -29.51 -6.63 25.61
CA GLU A 218 -29.59 -5.98 26.91
C GLU A 218 -30.78 -6.51 27.70
N ARG A 219 -31.99 -6.59 27.12
CA ARG A 219 -33.17 -7.18 27.78
C ARG A 219 -32.95 -8.63 28.21
N ALA A 220 -32.31 -9.45 27.36
CA ALA A 220 -32.01 -10.84 27.69
C ALA A 220 -30.96 -11.02 28.80
N SER A 221 -30.15 -9.99 29.09
CA SER A 221 -29.14 -10.01 30.15
C SER A 221 -29.71 -9.84 31.55
N TRP A 222 -30.93 -9.29 31.68
CA TRP A 222 -31.62 -9.11 32.96
C TRP A 222 -32.45 -10.36 33.27
N ARG A 223 -32.20 -10.97 34.43
CA ARG A 223 -32.94 -12.16 34.89
C ARG A 223 -33.53 -11.92 36.27
N PRO A 224 -34.66 -12.56 36.60
CA PRO A 224 -35.29 -12.42 37.90
C PRO A 224 -34.53 -13.25 38.95
N TYR A 225 -34.17 -12.61 40.07
CA TYR A 225 -33.52 -13.23 41.21
C TYR A 225 -34.28 -12.90 42.49
N ARG A 226 -34.38 -13.89 43.38
CA ARG A 226 -34.78 -13.71 44.77
C ARG A 226 -33.53 -13.55 45.61
N ILE A 227 -33.46 -12.44 46.35
CA ILE A 227 -32.31 -12.08 47.18
C ILE A 227 -32.74 -12.06 48.64
N GLN A 228 -32.03 -12.80 49.48
CA GLN A 228 -32.26 -12.86 50.91
C GLN A 228 -30.94 -12.66 51.66
N PRO A 229 -30.81 -11.64 52.51
CA PRO A 229 -29.63 -11.46 53.34
C PRO A 229 -29.48 -12.60 54.35
N THR A 230 -28.31 -13.23 54.45
CA THR A 230 -28.10 -14.35 55.39
C THR A 230 -27.51 -13.91 56.72
N ASN A 231 -27.04 -12.67 56.83
CA ASN A 231 -26.45 -12.12 58.06
C ASN A 231 -27.48 -11.38 58.92
N ARG A 232 -27.51 -11.70 60.22
CA ARG A 232 -28.34 -11.03 61.24
C ARG A 232 -27.69 -9.76 61.82
N VAL A 233 -26.59 -9.30 61.25
CA VAL A 233 -25.89 -8.07 61.64
C VAL A 233 -26.42 -6.92 60.78
N PRO A 234 -26.57 -5.70 61.33
CA PRO A 234 -26.98 -4.57 60.52
C PRO A 234 -26.02 -4.33 59.33
N PHE A 235 -26.58 -4.11 58.15
CA PHE A 235 -25.83 -3.84 56.93
C PHE A 235 -26.60 -2.89 56.02
N TRP A 236 -25.89 -2.23 55.11
CA TRP A 236 -26.45 -1.38 54.06
C TRP A 236 -25.68 -1.65 52.76
N THR A 237 -26.39 -1.96 51.67
CA THR A 237 -25.81 -2.11 50.34
C THR A 237 -26.75 -1.51 49.29
N GLN A 238 -26.18 -1.01 48.19
CA GLN A 238 -26.91 -0.39 47.10
C GLN A 238 -26.67 -1.17 45.81
N LEU A 239 -27.76 -1.54 45.14
CA LEU A 239 -27.71 -2.41 43.97
C LEU A 239 -28.27 -1.73 42.73
N SER A 240 -27.58 -1.86 41.60
CA SER A 240 -28.16 -1.50 40.30
C SER A 240 -29.08 -2.63 39.83
N ALA A 241 -30.38 -2.40 39.91
CA ALA A 241 -31.39 -3.42 39.69
C ALA A 241 -32.62 -2.83 38.99
N LYS A 242 -33.41 -3.69 38.34
CA LYS A 242 -34.73 -3.32 37.83
C LYS A 242 -35.82 -3.95 38.70
N ALA A 243 -36.88 -3.19 38.98
CA ALA A 243 -38.05 -3.69 39.69
C ALA A 243 -38.97 -4.52 38.78
N SER A 244 -38.88 -4.31 37.46
CA SER A 244 -39.67 -5.00 36.43
C SER A 244 -38.85 -5.16 35.14
N PRO A 245 -39.09 -6.20 34.33
CA PRO A 245 -38.37 -6.41 33.07
C PRO A 245 -38.63 -5.29 32.05
N ASP A 246 -39.79 -4.62 32.15
CA ASP A 246 -40.19 -3.53 31.25
C ASP A 246 -39.56 -2.17 31.62
N GLN A 247 -38.84 -2.11 32.74
CA GLN A 247 -38.19 -0.89 33.18
C GLN A 247 -37.02 -0.53 32.24
N VAL A 248 -37.07 0.67 31.65
CA VAL A 248 -36.11 1.11 30.63
C VAL A 248 -34.70 1.31 31.20
N ARG A 249 -34.59 1.81 32.44
CA ARG A 249 -33.30 2.06 33.13
C ARG A 249 -33.29 1.37 34.49
N PRO A 250 -32.17 0.78 34.92
CA PRO A 250 -32.05 0.26 36.28
C PRO A 250 -32.01 1.41 37.28
N ASP A 251 -32.60 1.18 38.45
CA ASP A 251 -32.52 2.08 39.60
C ASP A 251 -31.43 1.59 40.57
N LEU A 252 -31.03 2.48 41.48
CA LEU A 252 -30.23 2.11 42.64
C LEU A 252 -31.18 1.74 43.77
N ILE A 253 -31.23 0.45 44.11
CA ILE A 253 -32.10 -0.09 45.14
C ILE A 253 -31.28 -0.37 46.39
N ASP A 254 -31.62 0.32 47.48
CA ASP A 254 -30.99 0.11 48.77
C ASP A 254 -31.59 -1.13 49.46
N ILE A 255 -30.70 -2.04 49.89
CA ILE A 255 -31.02 -3.16 50.76
C ILE A 255 -30.30 -2.94 52.09
N TYR A 256 -31.07 -2.77 53.15
CA TYR A 256 -30.53 -2.57 54.49
C TYR A 256 -31.33 -3.35 55.53
N ASN A 257 -30.66 -3.74 56.61
CA ASN A 257 -31.25 -4.36 57.79
C ASN A 257 -30.80 -3.57 59.02
N GLU A 258 -31.72 -2.92 59.73
CA GLU A 258 -31.40 -2.12 60.93
C GLU A 258 -31.65 -2.88 62.24
N THR A 259 -32.56 -3.85 62.24
CA THR A 259 -33.13 -4.43 63.47
C THR A 259 -32.52 -5.77 63.87
N GLY A 260 -31.66 -6.35 63.03
CA GLY A 260 -31.06 -7.67 63.24
C GLY A 260 -32.05 -8.84 63.13
N THR A 261 -33.30 -8.55 62.75
CA THR A 261 -34.30 -9.56 62.36
C THR A 261 -34.09 -9.94 60.90
N GLU A 262 -34.50 -11.14 60.51
CA GLU A 262 -34.31 -11.62 59.13
C GLU A 262 -35.23 -10.84 58.18
N PRO A 263 -34.68 -10.03 57.26
CA PRO A 263 -35.49 -9.19 56.39
C PRO A 263 -36.19 -10.06 55.33
N PRO A 264 -37.36 -9.64 54.83
CA PRO A 264 -38.07 -10.39 53.82
C PRO A 264 -37.25 -10.48 52.52
N PRO A 265 -37.33 -11.61 51.81
CA PRO A 265 -36.68 -11.77 50.51
C PRO A 265 -37.25 -10.74 49.52
N ARG A 266 -36.38 -10.21 48.65
CA ARG A 266 -36.76 -9.29 47.58
C ARG A 266 -36.55 -9.94 46.22
N GLU A 267 -37.50 -9.73 45.33
CA GLU A 267 -37.40 -10.18 43.94
C GLU A 267 -36.99 -9.01 43.07
N LEU A 268 -35.83 -9.14 42.41
CA LEU A 268 -35.22 -8.08 41.60
C LEU A 268 -34.71 -8.66 40.29
N TYR A 269 -34.77 -7.86 39.23
CA TYR A 269 -34.12 -8.19 37.97
C TYR A 269 -32.69 -7.68 38.00
N LEU A 270 -31.74 -8.61 37.85
CA LEU A 270 -30.31 -8.34 37.90
C LEU A 270 -29.61 -8.89 36.67
N LYS A 271 -28.45 -8.31 36.33
CA LYS A 271 -27.48 -8.98 35.47
C LYS A 271 -26.78 -10.09 36.26
N ALA A 272 -26.40 -11.17 35.58
CA ALA A 272 -25.75 -12.32 36.22
C ALA A 272 -24.50 -11.94 37.03
N GLU A 273 -23.68 -11.03 36.52
CA GLU A 273 -22.49 -10.51 37.19
C GLU A 273 -22.81 -9.79 38.52
N VAL A 274 -23.93 -9.05 38.55
CA VAL A 274 -24.40 -8.34 39.74
C VAL A 274 -24.94 -9.34 40.77
N ALA A 275 -25.70 -10.34 40.33
CA ALA A 275 -26.19 -11.42 41.19
C ALA A 275 -25.03 -12.19 41.85
N GLU A 276 -23.98 -12.52 41.10
CA GLU A 276 -22.81 -13.22 41.62
C GLU A 276 -22.01 -12.36 42.63
N ALA A 277 -21.88 -11.07 42.37
CA ALA A 277 -21.24 -10.13 43.31
C ALA A 277 -22.02 -10.02 44.63
N ILE A 278 -23.35 -10.05 44.57
CA ILE A 278 -24.23 -10.02 45.74
C ILE A 278 -24.09 -11.31 46.54
N GLU A 279 -24.05 -12.47 45.88
CA GLU A 279 -23.86 -13.77 46.53
C GLU A 279 -22.54 -13.82 47.32
N ARG A 280 -21.43 -13.36 46.70
CA ARG A 280 -20.12 -13.25 47.37
C ARG A 280 -20.12 -12.31 48.58
N SER A 281 -21.05 -11.35 48.62
CA SER A 281 -21.20 -10.39 49.72
C SER A 281 -21.98 -10.95 50.92
N GLY A 282 -22.34 -12.24 50.89
CA GLY A 282 -23.04 -12.91 51.99
C GLY A 282 -24.57 -12.78 51.91
N PHE A 283 -25.12 -12.74 50.71
CA PHE A 283 -26.56 -12.84 50.45
C PHE A 283 -26.85 -14.19 49.79
N MET A 284 -28.00 -14.77 50.11
CA MET A 284 -28.56 -15.86 49.33
C MET A 284 -29.21 -15.28 48.09
N VAL A 285 -28.79 -15.75 46.91
CA VAL A 285 -29.28 -15.27 45.62
C VAL A 285 -29.78 -16.47 44.82
N GLU A 286 -31.08 -16.55 44.62
CA GLU A 286 -31.72 -17.67 43.94
C GLU A 286 -32.38 -17.19 42.62
N PRO A 287 -32.02 -17.77 41.47
CA PRO A 287 -32.73 -17.49 40.22
C PRO A 287 -34.18 -17.96 40.33
N LEU A 288 -35.14 -17.07 40.05
CA LEU A 288 -36.58 -17.39 40.18
C LEU A 288 -37.00 -18.50 39.21
N ASP A 289 -36.38 -18.59 38.03
CA ASP A 289 -36.58 -19.66 37.05
C ASP A 289 -36.29 -21.08 37.59
N LYS A 290 -35.50 -21.19 38.68
CA LYS A 290 -35.19 -22.46 39.34
C LYS A 290 -36.15 -22.79 40.49
N ILE A 291 -36.75 -21.77 41.12
CA ILE A 291 -37.68 -21.91 42.24
C ILE A 291 -39.03 -22.45 41.72
N GLU A 292 -39.53 -21.93 40.59
CA GLU A 292 -40.80 -22.37 39.98
C GLU A 292 -40.77 -23.80 39.43
N ARG A 293 -39.58 -24.37 39.17
CA ARG A 293 -39.41 -25.77 38.72
C ARG A 293 -39.30 -26.78 39.87
N ALA A 294 -39.11 -26.30 41.10
CA ALA A 294 -38.92 -27.14 42.29
C ALA A 294 -40.15 -27.17 43.20
N ALA A 295 -41.17 -26.35 42.92
CA ALA A 295 -42.50 -26.34 43.54
C ALA A 295 -43.51 -27.16 42.70
#